data_AF-A0A7X1ZM36-F1
#
_entry.id   AF-A0A7X1ZM36-F1
#
_cell.length_a   1.000
_cell.length_b   1.000
_cell.length_c   1.000
_cell.angle_alpha   90.00
_cell.angle_beta   90.00
_cell.angle_gamma   90.00
#
_symmetry.space_group_name_H-M   'P 1'
#
loop_
_entity.id
_entity.type
_entity.pdbx_description
1 polymer ?
#
loop_
_entity_poly.entity_id
_entity_poly.type
_entity_poly.pdbx_seq_one_letter_code
_entity_poly.pdbx_strand_id
1 'polypeptide(L)'
;GFSYEENEELPAKIAVTQFSPVIPHNYKETSFPVAVYKWIVENPEEEPVEVSIMITWQNMIGWEAYAKDPQSHPSDFSWDRKSSGNYNQFIQKDRKKGVVFGKKDMDIKSGNAMTGTMCIAAAEIPGKTKIYYHADFDPLGSGKEVRKTFSNDGTLSNSQNSSW
;
A
#
# COMPACT_ATOMS: atom_id res chain seq x y z
N GLY A 1 10.82 -12.00 -5.42
CA GLY A 1 10.64 -10.74 -6.16
C GLY A 1 9.75 -11.01 -7.34
N PHE A 2 9.15 -9.98 -7.93
CA PHE A 2 8.43 -10.10 -9.20
C PHE A 2 9.22 -9.29 -10.25
N SER A 3 9.28 -9.82 -11.47
CA SER A 3 9.92 -9.16 -12.60
C SER A 3 8.90 -8.99 -13.73
N TYR A 4 8.94 -7.84 -14.37
CA TYR A 4 8.18 -7.47 -15.56
C TYR A 4 9.14 -7.17 -16.73
N GLU A 5 10.39 -7.62 -16.63
CA GLU A 5 11.46 -7.30 -17.58
C GLU A 5 11.25 -7.95 -18.96
N GLU A 6 10.47 -9.02 -19.03
CA GLU A 6 10.13 -9.73 -20.28
C GLU A 6 8.80 -9.22 -20.91
N ASN A 7 8.20 -8.17 -20.36
CA ASN A 7 6.96 -7.62 -20.93
C ASN A 7 7.28 -6.70 -22.12
N GLU A 8 7.10 -7.22 -23.33
CA GLU A 8 7.32 -6.49 -24.60
C GLU A 8 6.37 -5.29 -24.80
N GLU A 9 5.24 -5.22 -24.08
CA GLU A 9 4.32 -4.07 -24.16
C GLU A 9 4.81 -2.86 -23.34
N LEU A 10 5.77 -3.05 -22.44
CA LEU A 10 6.34 -1.98 -21.62
C LEU A 10 7.68 -1.52 -22.19
N PRO A 11 7.85 -0.21 -22.48
CA PRO A 11 9.11 0.32 -23.02
C PRO A 11 10.26 0.37 -22.00
N ALA A 12 10.00 0.00 -20.75
CA ALA A 12 11.00 -0.03 -19.68
C ALA A 12 10.96 -1.37 -18.95
N LYS A 13 12.15 -1.86 -18.56
CA LYS A 13 12.31 -3.05 -17.73
C LYS A 13 12.06 -2.70 -16.27
N ILE A 14 11.14 -3.43 -15.63
CA ILE A 14 10.72 -3.14 -14.25
C ILE A 14 10.84 -4.39 -13.40
N ALA A 15 11.50 -4.28 -12.26
CA ALA A 15 11.61 -5.34 -11.26
C ALA A 15 11.35 -4.81 -9.84
N VAL A 16 10.92 -5.70 -8.94
CA VAL A 16 10.74 -5.37 -7.52
C VAL A 16 11.36 -6.42 -6.60
N THR A 17 12.22 -5.95 -5.69
CA THR A 17 12.67 -6.73 -4.54
C THR A 17 11.79 -6.41 -3.33
N GLN A 18 11.09 -7.42 -2.82
CA GLN A 18 10.20 -7.30 -1.67
C GLN A 18 10.74 -8.10 -0.50
N PHE A 19 10.89 -7.48 0.68
CA PHE A 19 11.43 -8.16 1.85
C PHE A 19 11.02 -7.50 3.17
N SER A 20 11.08 -8.28 4.25
CA SER A 20 11.11 -7.80 5.63
C SER A 20 12.54 -7.98 6.19
N PRO A 21 12.99 -7.15 7.15
CA PRO A 21 14.36 -7.20 7.67
C PRO A 21 14.56 -8.36 8.65
N VAL A 22 14.54 -9.61 8.16
CA VAL A 22 14.80 -10.81 8.96
C VAL A 22 16.30 -11.04 9.03
N ILE A 23 16.92 -10.68 10.15
CA ILE A 23 18.38 -10.63 10.32
C ILE A 23 18.78 -11.53 11.51
N PRO A 24 19.65 -12.54 11.29
CA PRO A 24 20.13 -13.41 12.36
C PRO A 24 20.72 -12.63 13.55
N HIS A 25 20.38 -13.05 14.77
CA HIS A 25 20.82 -12.42 16.02
C HIS A 25 20.46 -10.93 16.21
N ASN A 26 19.60 -10.37 15.35
CA ASN A 26 18.99 -9.06 15.56
C ASN A 26 17.51 -9.24 15.90
N TYR A 27 17.14 -8.92 17.15
CA TYR A 27 15.78 -9.09 17.65
C TYR A 27 14.91 -7.83 17.54
N LYS A 28 15.49 -6.70 17.14
CA LYS A 28 14.78 -5.43 17.04
C LYS A 28 14.19 -5.27 15.63
N GLU A 29 15.03 -5.13 14.61
CA GLU A 29 14.53 -4.91 13.26
C GLU A 29 13.76 -6.14 12.74
N THR A 30 14.19 -7.36 13.09
CA THR A 30 13.47 -8.60 12.77
C THR A 30 12.06 -8.66 13.35
N SER A 31 11.77 -7.92 14.43
CA SER A 31 10.43 -7.88 15.01
C SER A 31 9.52 -6.83 14.36
N PHE A 32 9.99 -6.06 13.37
CA PHE A 32 9.20 -4.98 12.78
C PHE A 32 8.10 -5.54 11.86
N PRO A 33 6.84 -5.08 12.01
CA PRO A 33 5.75 -5.41 11.10
C PRO A 33 5.84 -4.55 9.84
N VAL A 34 6.91 -4.70 9.06
CA VAL A 34 7.21 -3.87 7.89
C VAL A 34 7.62 -4.73 6.69
N ALA A 35 7.20 -4.30 5.51
CA ALA A 35 7.68 -4.79 4.22
C ALA A 35 8.26 -3.63 3.41
N VAL A 36 9.37 -3.88 2.73
CA VAL A 36 10.04 -2.94 1.84
C VAL A 36 9.84 -3.39 0.41
N TYR A 37 9.39 -2.48 -0.46
CA TYR A 37 9.26 -2.69 -1.90
C TYR A 37 10.30 -1.83 -2.61
N LYS A 38 11.43 -2.44 -2.99
CA LYS A 38 12.49 -1.77 -3.74
C LYS A 38 12.27 -1.97 -5.24
N TRP A 39 11.72 -0.94 -5.88
CA TRP A 39 11.53 -0.90 -7.33
C TRP A 39 12.84 -0.56 -8.06
N ILE A 40 13.06 -1.26 -9.18
CA ILE A 40 14.18 -1.09 -10.09
C ILE A 40 13.57 -0.87 -11.46
N VAL A 41 13.95 0.22 -12.12
CA VAL A 41 13.47 0.60 -13.44
C VAL A 41 14.69 0.89 -14.32
N GLU A 42 14.76 0.22 -15.46
CA GLU A 42 15.78 0.40 -16.49
C GLU A 42 15.09 0.77 -17.80
N ASN A 43 15.53 1.87 -18.43
CA ASN A 43 15.13 2.24 -19.78
C ASN A 43 16.20 1.72 -20.75
N PRO A 44 15.95 0.66 -21.54
CA PRO A 44 16.89 0.17 -22.54
C PRO A 44 16.89 1.01 -23.82
N GLU A 45 15.88 1.86 -24.01
CA GLU A 45 15.68 2.66 -25.23
C GLU A 45 16.52 3.94 -25.23
N GLU A 46 16.77 4.48 -26.43
CA GLU A 46 17.46 5.76 -26.59
C GLU A 46 16.58 6.95 -26.17
N GLU A 47 15.27 6.82 -26.38
CA GLU A 47 14.30 7.88 -26.08
C GLU A 47 13.90 7.89 -24.59
N PRO A 48 13.66 9.07 -23.99
CA PRO A 48 13.18 9.16 -22.62
C PRO A 48 11.82 8.49 -22.42
N VAL A 49 11.69 7.69 -21.37
CA VAL A 49 10.44 7.04 -20.95
C VAL A 49 10.01 7.55 -19.57
N GLU A 50 8.76 7.99 -19.45
CA GLU A 50 8.14 8.28 -18.15
C GLU A 50 7.47 7.03 -17.58
N VAL A 51 7.87 6.65 -16.36
CA VAL A 51 7.35 5.44 -15.69
C VAL A 51 6.67 5.84 -14.38
N SER A 52 5.42 5.39 -14.21
CA SER A 52 4.66 5.57 -12.97
C SER A 52 4.33 4.22 -12.34
N ILE A 53 4.61 4.10 -11.03
CA ILE A 53 4.35 2.89 -10.24
C ILE A 53 3.35 3.27 -9.14
N MET A 54 2.24 2.54 -9.08
CA MET A 54 1.19 2.76 -8.08
C MET A 54 1.08 1.55 -7.15
N ILE A 55 1.01 1.84 -5.85
CA ILE A 55 0.64 0.88 -4.81
C ILE A 55 -0.71 1.32 -4.24
N THR A 56 -1.71 0.45 -4.29
CA THR A 56 -3.01 0.64 -3.65
C THR A 56 -3.15 -0.31 -2.47
N TRP A 57 -3.87 0.12 -1.43
CA TRP A 57 -4.12 -0.69 -0.25
C TRP A 57 -5.49 -0.34 0.34
N GLN A 58 -6.28 -1.36 0.70
CA GLN A 58 -7.56 -1.14 1.39
C GLN A 58 -7.33 -0.90 2.87
N ASN A 59 -8.05 0.02 3.49
CA ASN A 59 -8.05 0.16 4.94
C ASN A 59 -8.72 -1.08 5.58
N MET A 60 -7.91 -1.95 6.20
CA MET A 60 -8.36 -3.18 6.84
C MET A 60 -8.45 -3.04 8.38
N ILE A 61 -8.24 -1.85 8.92
CA ILE A 61 -8.25 -1.63 10.37
C ILE A 61 -9.64 -1.93 10.92
N GLY A 62 -9.71 -2.73 11.99
CA GLY A 62 -10.96 -3.17 12.59
C GLY A 62 -11.67 -4.32 11.87
N TRP A 63 -11.09 -4.92 10.83
CA TRP A 63 -11.61 -6.18 10.28
C TRP A 63 -11.52 -7.30 11.31
N GLU A 64 -12.51 -8.19 11.31
CA GLU A 64 -12.57 -9.33 12.21
C GLU A 64 -12.33 -10.63 11.44
N ALA A 65 -11.48 -11.50 12.01
CA ALA A 65 -11.31 -12.84 11.47
C ALA A 65 -12.46 -13.72 11.97
N TYR A 66 -13.08 -14.48 11.07
CA TYR A 66 -14.10 -15.47 11.41
C TYR A 66 -13.82 -16.81 10.70
N ALA A 67 -14.14 -17.92 11.36
CA ALA A 67 -14.07 -19.24 10.73
C ALA A 67 -15.31 -19.46 9.86
N LYS A 68 -15.13 -19.98 8.64
CA LYS A 68 -16.24 -20.34 7.75
C LYS A 68 -17.00 -21.57 8.25
N ASP A 69 -16.28 -22.52 8.84
CA ASP A 69 -16.80 -23.72 9.50
C ASP A 69 -16.19 -23.80 10.91
N PRO A 70 -16.98 -24.05 11.97
CA PRO A 70 -16.46 -24.25 13.33
C PRO A 70 -15.37 -25.33 13.48
N GLN A 71 -15.28 -26.29 12.55
CA GLN A 71 -14.27 -27.36 12.57
C GLN A 71 -12.98 -26.99 11.81
N SER A 72 -12.92 -25.80 11.19
CA SER A 72 -11.78 -25.35 10.41
C SER A 72 -10.51 -25.25 11.25
N HIS A 73 -9.35 -25.47 10.63
CA HIS A 73 -8.08 -25.13 11.26
C HIS A 73 -8.03 -23.61 11.55
N PRO A 74 -7.40 -23.13 12.63
CA PRO A 74 -7.36 -21.70 12.95
C PRO A 74 -6.74 -20.79 11.87
N SER A 75 -6.00 -21.35 10.91
CA SER A 75 -5.49 -20.65 9.73
C SER A 75 -6.54 -20.45 8.63
N ASP A 76 -7.63 -21.20 8.66
CA ASP A 76 -8.67 -21.22 7.63
C ASP A 76 -9.81 -20.27 8.02
N PHE A 77 -9.45 -18.99 8.15
CA PHE A 77 -10.38 -17.92 8.47
C PHE A 77 -10.70 -17.07 7.23
N SER A 78 -11.70 -16.22 7.35
CA SER A 78 -12.03 -15.17 6.40
C SER A 78 -12.18 -13.84 7.14
N TRP A 79 -12.08 -12.74 6.41
CA TRP A 79 -12.18 -11.39 6.97
C TRP A 79 -13.61 -10.86 6.84
N ASP A 80 -14.23 -10.48 7.95
CA ASP A 80 -15.39 -9.60 7.91
C ASP A 80 -14.91 -8.19 7.61
N ARG A 81 -15.31 -7.69 6.43
CA ARG A 81 -14.94 -6.37 5.91
C ARG A 81 -15.84 -5.27 6.46
N LYS A 82 -16.89 -5.61 7.23
CA LYS A 82 -17.79 -4.64 7.85
C LYS A 82 -17.05 -3.91 8.97
N SER A 83 -16.48 -2.77 8.63
CA SER A 83 -15.87 -1.86 9.59
C SER A 83 -16.35 -0.43 9.34
N SER A 84 -16.71 0.25 10.43
CA SER A 84 -17.18 1.64 10.41
C SER A 84 -16.21 2.56 11.15
N GLY A 85 -16.18 3.83 10.73
CA GLY A 85 -15.28 4.82 11.30
C GLY A 85 -13.82 4.66 10.87
N ASN A 86 -13.55 3.87 9.82
CA ASN A 86 -12.25 3.86 9.15
C ASN A 86 -11.95 5.24 8.57
N TYR A 87 -10.70 5.66 8.64
CA TYR A 87 -10.22 6.88 8.01
C TYR A 87 -8.84 6.65 7.41
N ASN A 88 -8.52 7.41 6.36
CA ASN A 88 -7.20 7.46 5.79
C ASN A 88 -6.67 8.89 5.91
N GLN A 89 -5.40 9.01 6.24
CA GLN A 89 -4.77 10.31 6.47
C GLN A 89 -3.48 10.39 5.68
N PHE A 90 -3.37 11.39 4.80
CA PHE A 90 -2.10 11.74 4.20
C PHE A 90 -1.14 12.27 5.26
N ILE A 91 0.10 11.80 5.21
CA ILE A 91 1.20 12.28 6.03
C ILE A 91 2.41 12.59 5.16
N GLN A 92 3.17 13.61 5.56
CA GLN A 92 4.45 13.93 4.96
C GLN A 92 5.48 14.24 6.03
N LYS A 93 6.67 13.66 5.87
CA LYS A 93 7.84 13.98 6.68
C LYS A 93 9.08 13.97 5.80
N ASP A 94 9.78 15.10 5.75
CA ASP A 94 10.90 15.33 4.84
C ASP A 94 10.47 15.02 3.38
N ARG A 95 11.24 14.15 2.70
CA ARG A 95 10.98 13.65 1.36
C ARG A 95 10.10 12.39 1.33
N LYS A 96 9.46 12.02 2.43
CA LYS A 96 8.58 10.84 2.50
C LYS A 96 7.14 11.29 2.53
N LYS A 97 6.32 10.66 1.70
CA LYS A 97 4.87 10.86 1.63
C LYS A 97 4.19 9.51 1.83
N GLY A 98 3.09 9.49 2.57
CA GLY A 98 2.38 8.24 2.85
C GLY A 98 0.93 8.47 3.22
N VAL A 99 0.20 7.36 3.29
CA VAL A 99 -1.19 7.32 3.76
C VAL A 99 -1.23 6.40 4.97
N VAL A 100 -1.70 6.92 6.10
CA VAL A 100 -1.98 6.15 7.32
C VAL A 100 -3.42 5.72 7.29
N PHE A 101 -3.65 4.43 7.49
CA PHE A 101 -4.96 3.80 7.62
C PHE A 101 -5.24 3.61 9.10
N GLY A 102 -6.38 4.13 9.57
CA GLY A 102 -6.82 4.02 10.95
C GLY A 102 -8.33 3.79 11.07
N LYS A 103 -8.80 3.71 12.31
CA LYS A 103 -10.20 3.64 12.68
C LYS A 103 -10.44 4.44 13.97
N LYS A 104 -11.57 5.15 14.04
CA LYS A 104 -12.01 5.89 15.22
C LYS A 104 -12.41 4.95 16.36
N ASP A 105 -12.26 5.45 17.59
CA ASP A 105 -12.77 4.84 18.82
C ASP A 105 -12.32 3.39 19.05
N MET A 106 -11.07 3.08 18.71
CA MET A 106 -10.49 1.77 19.00
C MET A 106 -9.84 1.71 20.38
N ASP A 107 -10.14 0.65 21.12
CA ASP A 107 -9.38 0.28 22.31
C ASP A 107 -8.25 -0.68 21.93
N ILE A 108 -7.01 -0.20 22.04
CA ILE A 108 -5.81 -0.99 21.75
C ILE A 108 -5.58 -2.16 22.71
N LYS A 109 -6.21 -2.17 23.90
CA LYS A 109 -6.02 -3.21 24.92
C LYS A 109 -6.98 -4.38 24.75
N SER A 110 -8.19 -4.10 24.28
CA SER A 110 -9.23 -5.12 24.05
C SER A 110 -9.41 -5.46 22.56
N GLY A 111 -8.66 -4.80 21.69
CA GLY A 111 -8.76 -4.96 20.25
C GLY A 111 -8.22 -6.29 19.73
N ASN A 112 -8.58 -6.61 18.48
CA ASN A 112 -8.09 -7.77 17.75
C ASN A 112 -6.76 -7.48 17.02
N ALA A 113 -6.27 -8.43 16.22
CA ALA A 113 -5.03 -8.29 15.44
C ALA A 113 -5.05 -7.14 14.41
N MET A 114 -6.22 -6.65 14.03
CA MET A 114 -6.41 -5.51 13.11
C MET A 114 -6.65 -4.20 13.86
N THR A 115 -6.40 -4.16 15.18
CA THR A 115 -6.45 -2.95 15.98
C THR A 115 -5.10 -2.23 15.92
N GLY A 116 -5.12 -0.98 15.47
CA GLY A 116 -3.93 -0.13 15.36
C GLY A 116 -3.95 0.72 14.09
N THR A 117 -2.82 0.78 13.41
CA THR A 117 -2.69 1.53 12.15
C THR A 117 -1.86 0.75 11.15
N MET A 118 -2.16 0.95 9.87
CA MET A 118 -1.29 0.55 8.78
C MET A 118 -0.81 1.79 8.05
N CYS A 119 0.29 1.69 7.30
CA CYS A 119 0.74 2.80 6.47
C CYS A 119 1.41 2.27 5.21
N ILE A 120 1.11 2.89 4.08
CA ILE A 120 1.96 2.83 2.88
C ILE A 120 2.68 4.16 2.74
N ALA A 121 3.96 4.12 2.41
CA ALA A 121 4.77 5.32 2.22
C ALA A 121 5.83 5.10 1.15
N ALA A 122 6.16 6.18 0.44
CA ALA A 122 7.23 6.23 -0.53
C ALA A 122 8.19 7.37 -0.19
N ALA A 123 9.45 7.23 -0.60
CA ALA A 123 10.48 8.25 -0.46
C ALA A 123 10.82 8.85 -1.83
N GLU A 124 10.77 10.17 -1.91
CA GLU A 124 11.11 10.92 -3.11
C GLU A 124 12.64 10.94 -3.29
N ILE A 125 13.10 10.60 -4.50
CA ILE A 125 14.50 10.66 -4.88
C ILE A 125 14.68 11.93 -5.73
N PRO A 126 15.39 12.96 -5.22
CA PRO A 126 15.50 14.25 -5.90
C PRO A 126 15.99 14.11 -7.34
N GLY A 127 15.30 14.79 -8.26
CA GLY A 127 15.61 14.77 -9.69
C GLY A 127 15.31 13.44 -10.39
N LYS A 128 14.79 12.43 -9.68
CA LYS A 128 14.47 11.11 -10.25
C LYS A 128 13.01 10.72 -10.11
N THR A 129 12.37 11.02 -8.98
CA THR A 129 10.98 10.64 -8.74
C THR A 129 10.16 11.78 -8.18
N LYS A 130 8.85 11.74 -8.41
CA LYS A 130 7.83 12.56 -7.76
C LYS A 130 6.79 11.62 -7.14
N ILE A 131 6.24 11.99 -6.00
CA ILE A 131 5.19 11.21 -5.34
C ILE A 131 3.87 11.98 -5.38
N TYR A 132 2.85 11.30 -5.91
CA TYR A 132 1.45 11.70 -5.90
C TYR A 132 0.65 10.76 -4.98
N TYR A 133 -0.49 11.21 -4.46
CA TYR A 133 -1.34 10.40 -3.59
C TYR A 133 -2.83 10.55 -3.88
N HIS A 134 -3.61 9.56 -3.45
CA HIS A 134 -5.07 9.60 -3.38
C HIS A 134 -5.46 8.85 -2.11
N ALA A 135 -5.83 9.58 -1.04
CA ALA A 135 -5.94 8.98 0.28
C ALA A 135 -7.21 8.13 0.45
N ASP A 136 -8.30 8.48 -0.23
CA ASP A 136 -9.62 7.87 -0.01
C ASP A 136 -10.27 7.50 -1.34
N PHE A 137 -10.51 6.20 -1.54
CA PHE A 137 -11.24 5.66 -2.68
C PHE A 137 -12.15 4.53 -2.19
N ASP A 138 -13.29 4.29 -2.84
CA ASP A 138 -14.23 3.21 -2.50
C ASP A 138 -13.68 1.86 -2.97
N PRO A 139 -13.27 0.97 -2.05
CA PRO A 139 -12.72 -0.34 -2.40
C PRO A 139 -13.78 -1.35 -2.90
N LEU A 140 -15.07 -1.02 -2.80
CA LEU A 140 -16.18 -1.79 -3.36
C LEU A 140 -16.73 -1.16 -4.65
N GLY A 141 -16.29 0.06 -4.96
CA GLY A 141 -16.68 0.81 -6.12
C GLY A 141 -15.94 0.39 -7.40
N SER A 142 -16.11 1.19 -8.43
CA SER A 142 -15.50 0.93 -9.76
C SER A 142 -13.99 1.22 -9.85
N GLY A 143 -13.39 1.82 -8.81
CA GLY A 143 -12.00 2.28 -8.82
C GLY A 143 -11.69 3.43 -9.80
N LYS A 144 -12.71 3.99 -10.47
CA LYS A 144 -12.54 5.07 -11.46
C LYS A 144 -11.88 6.32 -10.91
N GLU A 145 -12.08 6.63 -9.63
CA GLU A 145 -11.50 7.80 -8.97
C GLU A 145 -9.96 7.77 -8.92
N VAL A 146 -9.37 6.58 -8.77
CA VAL A 146 -7.92 6.37 -8.83
C VAL A 146 -7.47 6.12 -10.28
N ARG A 147 -8.19 5.26 -11.01
CA ARG A 147 -7.79 4.85 -12.36
C ARG A 147 -7.78 6.01 -13.36
N LYS A 148 -8.74 6.94 -13.29
CA LYS A 148 -8.93 7.98 -14.32
C LYS A 148 -7.70 8.86 -14.50
N THR A 149 -7.09 9.31 -13.41
CA THR A 149 -5.89 10.15 -13.42
C THR A 149 -4.67 9.30 -13.76
N PHE A 150 -4.51 8.16 -13.08
CA PHE A 150 -3.35 7.29 -13.27
C PHE A 150 -3.22 6.77 -14.70
N SER A 151 -4.33 6.38 -15.35
CA SER A 151 -4.28 5.89 -16.75
C SER A 151 -4.10 7.00 -17.78
N ASN A 152 -4.26 8.27 -17.40
CA ASN A 152 -4.13 9.41 -18.31
C ASN A 152 -2.68 9.89 -18.38
N ASP A 153 -2.04 10.12 -17.24
CA ASP A 153 -0.68 10.70 -17.17
C ASP A 153 0.20 10.07 -16.07
N GLY A 154 -0.22 8.96 -15.47
CA GLY A 154 0.53 8.29 -14.40
C GLY A 154 0.48 8.99 -13.04
N THR A 155 -0.25 10.10 -12.90
CA THR A 155 -0.35 10.85 -11.65
C THR A 155 -1.61 10.49 -10.85
N LEU A 156 -1.60 10.85 -9.57
CA LEU A 156 -2.78 10.84 -8.71
C LEU A 156 -3.17 12.28 -8.36
N SER A 157 -4.43 12.49 -7.98
CA SER A 157 -5.04 13.81 -7.76
C SER A 157 -4.49 14.61 -6.58
N ASN A 158 -3.62 14.05 -5.75
CA ASN A 158 -3.16 14.65 -4.48
C ASN A 158 -4.33 15.03 -3.56
N SER A 159 -5.35 14.17 -3.51
CA SER A 159 -6.59 14.42 -2.78
C SER A 159 -6.68 13.57 -1.52
N GLN A 160 -7.33 14.15 -0.51
CA GLN A 160 -7.84 13.46 0.67
C GLN A 160 -9.30 13.87 0.83
N ASN A 161 -10.22 12.90 0.76
CA ASN A 161 -11.64 13.16 0.93
C ASN A 161 -12.06 12.57 2.26
N SER A 162 -12.14 13.42 3.29
CA SER A 162 -12.45 13.05 4.67
C SER A 162 -13.92 12.66 4.93
N SER A 163 -14.66 12.25 3.90
CA SER A 163 -16.12 12.09 3.96
C SER A 163 -16.53 10.65 3.70
N TRP A 164 -16.25 9.77 4.67
CA TRP A 164 -16.92 8.49 4.91
C TRP A 164 -17.01 8.22 6.42
#